data_AF-A0A8X6SMR4-F1
#
_entry.id   AF-A0A8X6SMR4-F1
#
_cell.length_a   1.000
_cell.length_b   1.000
_cell.length_c   1.000
_cell.angle_alpha   90.00
_cell.angle_beta   90.00
_cell.angle_gamma   90.00
#
_symmetry.space_group_name_H-M   'P 1'
#
loop_
_entity.id
_entity.type
_entity.pdbx_description
1 polymer ?
#
loop_
_entity_poly.entity_id
_entity_poly.type
_entity_poly.pdbx_seq_one_letter_code
_entity_poly.pdbx_strand_id
1 'polypeptide(L)'
;MQSQKNDDGTFPDKTELLKEIKSLRKQVELLSNRPPQIDPSIAAVLSTLIETQKQLLDRQTNQNVIQITSTNDTANSIQIFKGDIIDNAFEWMKEVERISTLAHLSNELKLTNAISRLSGSAKNWQLSTGKNFNDWTVWKTAFASRFKRRITMQEFLAHQSERKLSTVKL
;
A
#
# COMPACT_ATOMS: atom_id res chain seq x y z
N MET A 1 -63.01 10.18 -11.27
CA MET A 1 -62.05 9.16 -10.77
C MET A 1 -62.06 8.02 -11.78
N GLN A 2 -61.01 7.91 -12.60
CA GLN A 2 -60.90 6.91 -13.67
C GLN A 2 -59.71 6.01 -13.34
N SER A 3 -60.00 4.73 -13.11
CA SER A 3 -59.04 3.70 -12.69
C SER A 3 -57.98 3.44 -13.75
N GLN A 4 -56.73 3.41 -13.31
CA GLN A 4 -55.57 2.86 -14.01
C GLN A 4 -55.86 1.44 -14.51
N LYS A 5 -55.65 1.22 -15.81
CA LYS A 5 -55.50 -0.10 -16.41
C LYS A 5 -54.09 -0.58 -16.09
N ASN A 6 -53.99 -1.61 -15.26
CA ASN A 6 -52.74 -2.29 -14.97
C ASN A 6 -52.31 -3.08 -16.22
N ASP A 7 -51.16 -2.74 -16.79
CA ASP A 7 -50.44 -3.61 -17.71
C ASP A 7 -49.90 -4.78 -16.89
N ASP A 8 -50.60 -5.92 -16.97
CA ASP A 8 -50.12 -7.19 -16.46
C ASP A 8 -49.05 -7.71 -17.44
N GLY A 9 -47.80 -7.49 -17.08
CA GLY A 9 -46.63 -8.01 -17.79
C GLY A 9 -46.61 -9.53 -17.77
N THR A 10 -47.38 -10.15 -18.64
CA THR A 10 -47.30 -11.59 -18.91
C THR A 10 -45.92 -11.86 -19.50
N PHE A 11 -45.04 -12.47 -18.70
CA PHE A 11 -43.73 -12.90 -19.17
C PHE A 11 -43.92 -13.90 -20.33
N PRO A 12 -43.28 -13.67 -21.49
CA PRO A 12 -43.44 -14.55 -22.65
C PRO A 12 -43.01 -15.98 -22.32
N ASP A 13 -43.78 -16.96 -22.81
CA ASP A 13 -43.54 -18.38 -22.53
C ASP A 13 -42.10 -18.76 -22.92
N LYS A 14 -41.43 -19.50 -22.05
CA LYS A 14 -40.04 -19.95 -22.23
C LYS A 14 -39.84 -20.67 -23.57
N THR A 15 -40.88 -21.38 -24.02
CA THR A 15 -40.88 -22.10 -25.30
C THR A 15 -40.89 -21.16 -26.51
N GLU A 16 -41.53 -20.01 -26.38
CA GLU A 16 -41.62 -18.98 -27.41
C GLU A 16 -40.31 -18.21 -27.53
N LEU A 17 -39.72 -17.81 -26.39
CA LEU A 17 -38.38 -17.21 -26.33
C LEU A 17 -37.32 -18.13 -26.93
N LEU A 18 -37.39 -19.44 -26.68
CA LEU A 18 -36.45 -20.41 -27.26
C LEU A 18 -36.59 -20.55 -28.78
N LYS A 19 -37.81 -20.42 -29.32
CA LYS A 19 -38.02 -20.40 -30.78
C LYS A 19 -37.46 -19.14 -31.39
N GLU A 20 -37.66 -17.99 -30.74
CA GLU A 20 -37.15 -16.71 -31.20
C GLU A 20 -35.62 -16.67 -31.21
N ILE A 21 -34.98 -17.13 -30.13
CA ILE A 21 -33.51 -17.25 -30.04
C ILE A 21 -32.96 -18.15 -31.16
N LYS A 22 -33.62 -19.27 -31.47
CA LYS A 22 -33.21 -20.14 -32.58
C LYS A 22 -33.37 -19.47 -33.94
N SER A 23 -34.45 -18.72 -34.15
CA SER A 23 -34.70 -17.97 -35.39
C SER A 23 -33.63 -16.90 -35.60
N LEU A 24 -33.34 -16.11 -34.56
CA LEU A 24 -32.33 -15.05 -34.60
C LEU A 24 -30.92 -15.62 -34.87
N ARG A 25 -30.56 -16.74 -34.25
CA ARG A 25 -29.29 -17.43 -34.53
C ARG A 25 -29.17 -17.85 -35.98
N LYS A 26 -30.24 -18.42 -36.56
CA LYS A 26 -30.26 -18.83 -37.97
C LYS A 26 -30.16 -17.64 -38.92
N GLN A 27 -30.73 -16.49 -38.57
CA GLN A 27 -30.60 -15.26 -39.36
C GLN A 27 -29.18 -14.69 -39.32
N VAL A 28 -28.53 -14.69 -38.16
CA VAL A 28 -27.13 -14.24 -38.02
C VAL A 28 -26.18 -15.14 -38.81
N GLU A 29 -26.41 -16.45 -38.81
CA GLU A 29 -25.60 -17.42 -39.57
C GLU A 29 -25.78 -17.26 -41.09
N LEU A 30 -26.99 -16.96 -41.56
CA LEU A 30 -27.25 -16.61 -42.97
C LEU A 30 -26.58 -15.29 -43.38
N LEU A 31 -26.54 -14.29 -42.51
CA LEU A 31 -25.86 -13.02 -42.76
C LEU A 31 -24.33 -13.19 -42.77
N SER A 32 -23.80 -14.08 -41.94
CA SER A 32 -22.36 -14.36 -41.85
C SER A 32 -21.81 -15.12 -43.06
N ASN A 33 -22.65 -15.88 -43.78
CA ASN A 33 -22.26 -16.67 -44.96
C ASN A 33 -22.41 -15.92 -46.29
N ARG A 34 -22.81 -14.65 -46.27
CA ARG A 34 -22.82 -13.80 -47.47
C ARG A 34 -21.39 -13.35 -47.77
N PRO A 35 -20.84 -13.57 -48.98
CA PRO A 35 -19.54 -13.03 -49.31
C PRO A 35 -19.58 -11.50 -49.15
N PRO A 36 -18.58 -10.90 -48.49
CA PRO A 36 -18.56 -9.46 -48.29
C PRO A 36 -18.38 -8.79 -49.65
N GLN A 37 -19.47 -8.27 -50.24
CA GLN A 37 -19.34 -7.08 -51.08
C GLN A 37 -19.14 -5.86 -50.17
N ILE A 38 -18.06 -5.92 -49.38
CA ILE A 38 -17.54 -4.76 -48.69
C ILE A 38 -16.66 -4.09 -49.74
N ASP A 39 -17.07 -2.90 -50.15
CA ASP A 39 -16.25 -2.04 -51.00
C ASP A 39 -14.81 -2.04 -50.47
N PRO A 40 -13.77 -2.24 -51.30
CA PRO A 40 -12.37 -2.26 -50.85
C PRO A 40 -11.98 -1.09 -49.96
N SER A 41 -12.62 0.07 -50.15
CA SER A 41 -12.48 1.26 -49.31
C SER A 41 -13.01 1.05 -47.89
N ILE A 42 -14.16 0.40 -47.73
CA ILE A 42 -14.75 0.10 -46.41
C ILE A 42 -13.89 -0.96 -45.68
N ALA A 43 -13.38 -1.96 -46.39
CA ALA A 43 -12.49 -2.96 -45.80
C ALA A 43 -11.18 -2.32 -45.30
N ALA A 44 -10.58 -1.42 -46.09
CA ALA A 44 -9.36 -0.70 -45.70
C ALA A 44 -9.58 0.19 -44.47
N VAL A 45 -10.72 0.89 -44.37
CA VAL A 45 -11.07 1.71 -43.20
C VAL A 45 -11.22 0.86 -41.95
N LEU A 46 -11.91 -0.28 -42.04
CA LEU A 46 -12.08 -1.20 -40.91
C LEU A 46 -10.75 -1.79 -40.45
N SER A 47 -9.90 -2.23 -41.38
CA SER A 47 -8.55 -2.72 -41.05
C SER A 47 -7.69 -1.65 -40.38
N THR A 48 -7.75 -0.41 -40.88
CA THR A 48 -7.02 0.73 -40.29
C THR A 48 -7.52 1.05 -38.89
N LEU A 49 -8.84 1.00 -38.66
CA LEU A 49 -9.42 1.21 -37.34
C LEU A 49 -9.00 0.13 -36.35
N ILE A 50 -9.03 -1.14 -36.75
CA ILE A 50 -8.61 -2.28 -35.93
C ILE A 50 -7.13 -2.15 -35.56
N GLU A 51 -6.27 -1.81 -36.53
CA GLU A 51 -4.83 -1.62 -36.30
C GLU A 51 -4.58 -0.42 -35.37
N THR A 52 -5.31 0.68 -35.54
CA THR A 52 -5.21 1.85 -34.66
C THR A 52 -5.62 1.51 -33.23
N GLN A 53 -6.72 0.76 -33.04
CA GLN A 53 -7.18 0.33 -31.71
C GLN A 53 -6.15 -0.59 -31.04
N LYS A 54 -5.53 -1.51 -31.79
CA LYS A 54 -4.47 -2.37 -31.29
C LYS A 54 -3.24 -1.58 -30.84
N GLN A 55 -2.80 -0.60 -31.64
CA GLN A 55 -1.67 0.26 -31.27
C GLN A 55 -1.95 1.13 -30.05
N LEU A 56 -3.18 1.60 -29.86
CA LEU A 56 -3.57 2.33 -28.66
C LEU A 56 -3.57 1.44 -27.42
N LEU A 57 -4.05 0.19 -27.55
CA LEU A 57 -4.03 -0.79 -26.47
C LEU A 57 -2.59 -1.17 -26.09
N ASP A 58 -1.72 -1.43 -27.07
CA ASP A 58 -0.30 -1.72 -26.86
C ASP A 58 0.46 -0.54 -26.25
N ARG A 59 0.05 0.69 -26.58
CA ARG A 59 0.59 1.90 -25.94
C ARG A 59 0.13 2.03 -24.50
N GLN A 60 -1.11 1.68 -24.16
CA GLN A 60 -1.61 1.68 -22.79
C GLN A 60 -0.95 0.61 -21.93
N THR A 61 -0.70 -0.59 -22.45
CA THR A 61 -0.03 -1.68 -21.73
C THR A 61 1.47 -1.46 -21.57
N ASN A 62 2.11 -0.72 -22.49
CA ASN A 62 3.52 -0.31 -22.39
C ASN A 62 3.71 1.09 -21.78
N GLN A 63 2.67 1.69 -21.18
CA GLN A 63 2.91 2.79 -20.27
C GLN A 63 3.64 2.22 -19.05
N ASN A 64 4.95 2.44 -18.99
CA ASN A 64 5.68 2.46 -17.73
C ASN A 64 4.78 3.18 -16.73
N VAL A 65 4.22 2.44 -15.78
CA VAL A 65 3.46 3.00 -14.69
C VAL A 65 4.41 3.98 -14.01
N ILE A 66 4.24 5.27 -14.28
CA ILE A 66 4.90 6.31 -13.51
C ILE A 66 4.22 6.20 -12.14
N GLN A 67 4.78 5.37 -11.26
CA GLN A 67 4.44 5.41 -9.85
C GLN A 67 4.87 6.78 -9.36
N ILE A 68 3.92 7.72 -9.32
CA ILE A 68 4.07 8.94 -8.56
C ILE A 68 3.93 8.54 -7.10
N THR A 69 5.03 8.07 -6.50
CA THR A 69 5.11 7.92 -5.06
C THR A 69 5.16 9.33 -4.50
N SER A 70 4.02 9.87 -4.07
CA SER A 70 4.01 11.01 -3.16
C SER A 70 4.70 10.53 -1.89
N THR A 71 6.00 10.78 -1.77
CA THR A 71 6.72 10.60 -0.51
C THR A 71 6.18 11.67 0.43
N ASN A 72 5.07 11.37 1.10
CA ASN A 72 4.75 12.06 2.34
C ASN A 72 6.04 11.99 3.16
N ASP A 73 6.54 13.14 3.62
CA ASP A 73 7.77 13.22 4.42
C ASP A 73 7.55 12.46 5.74
N THR A 74 7.72 11.15 5.68
CA THR A 74 7.48 10.19 6.77
C THR A 74 8.45 10.41 7.91
N ALA A 75 9.58 11.09 7.66
CA ALA A 75 10.49 11.50 8.71
C ALA A 75 9.82 12.50 9.66
N ASN A 76 8.94 13.39 9.18
CA ASN A 76 8.23 14.32 10.05
C ASN A 76 7.21 13.65 10.97
N SER A 77 6.71 12.47 10.60
CA SER A 77 5.84 11.65 11.46
C SER A 77 6.59 11.01 12.62
N ILE A 78 7.92 10.88 12.53
CA ILE A 78 8.77 10.37 13.60
C ILE A 78 9.08 11.52 14.58
N GLN A 79 8.84 11.29 15.87
CA GLN A 79 9.17 12.27 16.90
C GLN A 79 10.68 12.50 17.00
N ILE A 80 11.09 13.70 17.39
CA ILE A 80 12.51 14.00 17.59
C ILE A 80 13.03 13.24 18.81
N PHE A 81 14.18 12.58 18.68
CA PHE A 81 14.88 11.93 19.78
C PHE A 81 16.10 12.77 20.19
N LYS A 82 16.14 13.22 21.46
CA LYS A 82 17.24 14.05 21.98
C LYS A 82 18.36 13.21 22.59
N GLY A 83 18.02 12.04 23.11
CA GLY A 83 18.91 11.20 23.90
C GLY A 83 19.04 11.67 25.35
N ASP A 84 17.98 12.29 25.89
CA ASP A 84 17.92 12.71 27.28
C ASP A 84 17.56 11.53 28.20
N ILE A 85 17.72 11.69 29.52
CA ILE A 85 17.46 10.61 30.50
C ILE A 85 15.99 10.15 30.52
N ILE A 86 15.08 11.04 30.12
CA ILE A 86 13.65 10.77 30.02
C ILE A 86 13.26 10.09 28.70
N ASP A 87 14.15 10.14 27.69
CA ASP A 87 13.85 9.57 26.39
C ASP A 87 13.94 8.05 26.45
N ASN A 88 12.97 7.38 25.83
CA ASN A 88 12.94 5.93 25.73
C ASN A 88 13.33 5.49 24.32
N ALA A 89 14.59 5.10 24.14
CA ALA A 89 15.12 4.66 22.85
C ALA A 89 14.37 3.44 22.28
N PHE A 90 13.86 2.55 23.13
CA PHE A 90 13.16 1.36 22.68
C PHE A 90 11.78 1.68 22.10
N GLU A 91 11.00 2.51 22.79
CA GLU A 91 9.69 2.96 22.30
C GLU A 91 9.84 3.85 21.06
N TRP A 92 10.84 4.74 21.06
CA TRP A 92 11.14 5.54 19.88
C TRP A 92 11.48 4.66 18.66
N MET A 93 12.32 3.64 18.84
CA MET A 93 12.71 2.72 17.77
C MET A 93 11.51 1.91 17.23
N LYS A 94 10.58 1.50 18.10
CA LYS A 94 9.34 0.84 17.66
C LYS A 94 8.52 1.75 16.75
N GLU A 95 8.42 3.03 17.08
CA GLU A 95 7.66 3.99 16.28
C GLU A 95 8.31 4.22 14.91
N VAL A 96 9.65 4.31 14.87
CA VAL A 96 10.40 4.36 13.61
C VAL A 96 10.10 3.14 12.73
N GLU A 97 10.13 1.93 13.30
CA GLU A 97 9.81 0.71 12.55
C GLU A 97 8.35 0.65 12.09
N ARG A 98 7.41 1.11 12.92
CA ARG A 98 5.99 1.15 12.60
C ARG A 98 5.72 2.06 11.40
N ILE A 99 6.22 3.29 11.44
CA ILE A 99 6.07 4.26 10.34
C ILE A 99 6.77 3.74 9.08
N SER A 100 7.97 3.19 9.23
CA SER A 100 8.73 2.66 8.10
C SER A 100 8.04 1.47 7.43
N THR A 101 7.39 0.61 8.21
CA THR A 101 6.62 -0.53 7.70
C THR A 101 5.38 -0.06 6.95
N LEU A 102 4.66 0.92 7.48
CA LEU A 102 3.49 1.52 6.84
C LEU A 102 3.84 2.20 5.51
N ALA A 103 5.02 2.79 5.42
CA ALA A 103 5.51 3.49 4.25
C ALA A 103 6.39 2.62 3.33
N HIS A 104 6.54 1.32 3.61
CA HIS A 104 7.37 0.39 2.85
C HIS A 104 8.81 0.87 2.59
N LEU A 105 9.43 1.51 3.59
CA LEU A 105 10.77 2.08 3.45
C LEU A 105 11.85 0.99 3.40
N SER A 106 12.83 1.16 2.49
CA SER A 106 14.05 0.36 2.48
C SER A 106 14.88 0.62 3.74
N ASN A 107 15.76 -0.32 4.11
CA ASN A 107 16.62 -0.16 5.28
C ASN A 107 17.50 1.10 5.21
N GLU A 108 17.98 1.51 4.03
CA GLU A 108 18.76 2.76 3.90
C GLU A 108 17.89 4.00 4.18
N LEU A 109 16.64 3.99 3.70
CA LEU A 109 15.70 5.08 3.96
C LEU A 109 15.25 5.12 5.42
N LYS A 110 15.04 3.95 6.06
CA LYS A 110 14.79 3.86 7.50
C LYS A 110 15.90 4.52 8.30
N LEU A 111 17.15 4.18 7.97
CA LEU A 111 18.32 4.72 8.64
C LEU A 111 18.42 6.24 8.44
N THR A 112 18.24 6.71 7.21
CA THR A 112 18.28 8.15 6.88
C THR A 112 17.20 8.93 7.63
N ASN A 113 15.97 8.41 7.65
CA ASN A 113 14.85 9.03 8.36
C ASN A 113 15.06 9.01 9.88
N ALA A 114 15.60 7.93 10.44
CA ALA A 114 15.92 7.89 11.87
C ALA A 114 16.98 8.94 12.23
N ILE A 115 18.06 9.04 11.45
CA ILE A 115 19.17 9.98 11.67
C ILE A 115 18.72 11.44 11.55
N SER A 116 17.80 11.75 10.63
CA SER A 116 17.30 13.13 10.44
C SER A 116 16.49 13.62 11.64
N ARG A 117 15.97 12.70 12.45
CA ARG A 117 15.13 12.98 13.64
C ARG A 117 15.90 12.91 14.96
N LEU A 118 17.22 12.80 14.90
CA LEU A 118 18.07 12.92 16.07
C LEU A 118 18.40 14.39 16.35
N SER A 119 18.41 14.75 17.62
CA SER A 119 18.87 16.04 18.12
C SER A 119 19.71 15.84 19.38
N GLY A 120 20.24 16.91 19.96
CA GLY A 120 20.92 16.86 21.26
C GLY A 120 22.06 15.83 21.33
N SER A 121 22.08 15.06 22.43
CA SER A 121 23.11 14.05 22.70
C SER A 121 23.07 12.91 21.68
N ALA A 122 21.90 12.57 21.15
CA ALA A 122 21.73 11.57 20.11
C ALA A 122 22.34 11.99 18.78
N LYS A 123 22.16 13.26 18.38
CA LYS A 123 22.82 13.79 17.19
C LYS A 123 24.33 13.82 17.35
N ASN A 124 24.84 14.21 18.52
CA ASN A 124 26.26 14.20 18.81
C ASN A 124 26.85 12.79 18.77
N TRP A 125 26.14 11.80 19.30
CA TRP A 125 26.54 10.38 19.17
C TRP A 125 26.57 9.96 17.70
N GLN A 126 25.57 10.35 16.89
CA GLN A 126 25.55 10.03 15.47
C GLN A 126 26.78 10.60 14.74
N LEU A 127 27.14 11.86 14.99
CA LEU A 127 28.28 12.51 14.33
C LEU A 127 29.65 11.95 14.75
N SER A 128 29.76 11.43 15.97
CA SER A 128 31.01 10.90 16.52
C SER A 128 31.18 9.41 16.25
N THR A 129 30.23 8.59 16.71
CA THR A 129 30.30 7.12 16.68
C THR A 129 29.29 6.53 15.69
N GLY A 130 28.06 7.03 15.66
CA GLY A 130 26.96 6.44 14.90
C GLY A 130 27.18 6.42 13.39
N LYS A 131 27.97 7.35 12.85
CA LYS A 131 28.35 7.43 11.43
C LYS A 131 29.12 6.21 10.90
N ASN A 132 29.66 5.38 11.78
CA ASN A 132 30.40 4.18 11.40
C ASN A 132 29.47 2.98 11.14
N PHE A 133 28.16 3.11 11.42
CA PHE A 133 27.17 2.06 11.21
C PHE A 133 26.23 2.45 10.07
N ASN A 134 26.48 1.90 8.88
CA ASN A 134 25.73 2.19 7.66
C ASN A 134 24.58 1.20 7.39
N ASP A 135 24.52 0.11 8.14
CA ASP A 135 23.43 -0.86 8.08
C ASP A 135 22.40 -0.58 9.19
N TRP A 136 21.12 -0.65 8.85
CA TRP A 136 20.01 -0.40 9.79
C TRP A 136 20.07 -1.30 11.03
N THR A 137 20.32 -2.60 10.86
CA THR A 137 20.30 -3.59 11.94
C THR A 137 21.46 -3.36 12.91
N VAL A 138 22.65 -3.11 12.38
CA VAL A 138 23.85 -2.80 13.16
C VAL A 138 23.67 -1.46 13.88
N TRP A 139 23.22 -0.43 13.17
CA TRP A 139 22.99 0.90 13.72
C TRP A 139 21.97 0.88 14.85
N LYS A 140 20.83 0.21 14.65
CA LYS A 140 19.76 0.03 15.64
C LYS A 140 20.28 -0.63 16.92
N THR A 141 21.11 -1.65 16.78
CA THR A 141 21.71 -2.37 17.92
C THR A 141 22.66 -1.46 18.70
N ALA A 142 23.55 -0.74 18.01
CA ALA A 142 24.47 0.22 18.62
C ALA A 142 23.72 1.37 19.32
N PHE A 143 22.68 1.90 18.67
CA PHE A 143 21.83 2.96 19.21
C PHE A 143 21.11 2.53 20.49
N ALA A 144 20.46 1.36 20.47
CA ALA A 144 19.76 0.81 21.63
C ALA A 144 20.71 0.53 22.81
N SER A 145 21.93 0.09 22.53
CA SER A 145 22.97 -0.08 23.56
C SER A 145 23.37 1.26 24.17
N ARG A 146 23.61 2.28 23.34
CA ARG A 146 24.05 3.61 23.79
C ARG A 146 23.02 4.35 24.63
N PHE A 147 21.75 4.28 24.23
CA PHE A 147 20.63 4.97 24.85
C PHE A 147 19.73 4.02 25.66
N LYS A 148 20.31 2.91 26.15
CA LYS A 148 19.61 2.00 27.05
C LYS A 148 19.11 2.78 28.27
N ARG A 149 17.81 2.70 28.53
CA ARG A 149 17.19 3.33 29.70
C ARG A 149 17.92 2.87 30.95
N ARG A 150 18.50 3.82 31.68
CA ARG A 150 19.06 3.54 33.00
C ARG A 150 17.89 3.57 33.98
N ILE A 151 17.66 2.46 34.68
CA ILE A 151 16.72 2.46 35.80
C ILE A 151 17.19 3.46 36.83
N THR A 152 16.30 4.31 37.31
CA THR A 152 16.61 5.22 38.40
C THR A 152 16.74 4.41 39.70
N MET A 153 17.47 4.96 40.69
CA MET A 153 17.57 4.33 42.01
C MET A 153 16.18 4.13 42.63
N GLN A 154 15.24 5.06 42.41
CA GLN A 154 13.87 4.96 42.89
C GLN A 154 13.09 3.80 42.25
N GLU A 155 13.19 3.63 40.93
CA GLU A 155 12.60 2.48 40.23
C GLU A 155 13.22 1.16 40.68
N PHE A 156 14.54 1.15 40.91
CA PHE A 156 15.25 -0.01 41.44
C PHE A 156 14.76 -0.38 42.85
N LEU A 157 14.61 0.59 43.74
CA LEU A 157 14.11 0.39 45.10
C LEU A 157 12.65 -0.09 45.11
N ALA A 158 11.78 0.48 44.27
CA ALA A 158 10.41 0.01 44.10
C ALA A 158 10.37 -1.46 43.65
N HIS A 159 11.18 -1.84 42.66
CA HIS A 159 11.35 -3.23 42.25
C HIS A 159 11.87 -4.15 43.37
N GLN A 160 12.75 -3.66 44.26
CA GLN A 160 13.18 -4.47 45.41
C GLN A 160 12.06 -4.66 46.42
N SER A 161 11.25 -3.63 46.71
CA SER A 161 10.14 -3.74 47.66
C SER A 161 9.05 -4.71 47.21
N GLU A 162 8.72 -4.75 45.92
CA GLU A 162 7.73 -5.66 45.35
C GLU A 162 8.16 -7.13 45.44
N ARG A 163 9.45 -7.42 45.23
CA ARG A 163 10.00 -8.79 45.36
C ARG A 163 10.01 -9.29 46.80
N LYS A 164 10.15 -8.40 47.79
CA LYS A 164 10.12 -8.76 49.20
C LYS A 164 8.69 -9.08 49.67
N LEU A 165 7.68 -8.38 49.15
CA LEU A 165 6.28 -8.58 49.53
C LEU A 165 5.69 -9.91 49.00
N SER A 166 6.16 -10.42 47.85
CA SER A 166 5.65 -11.66 47.25
C SER A 166 6.25 -12.95 47.86
N THR A 167 7.30 -12.84 48.68
CA THR A 167 7.93 -14.00 49.35
C THR A 167 7.31 -14.29 50.73
N VAL A 168 6.36 -13.46 51.18
CA VAL A 168 5.62 -13.68 52.44
C VAL A 168 4.16 -13.93 52.09
N LYS A 169 3.86 -15.15 51.65
CA LYS A 169 2.53 -15.74 51.78
C LYS A 169 2.68 -16.95 52.70
N LEU A 170 2.33 -16.73 53.97
CA LEU A 170 2.02 -17.79 54.94
C LEU A 170 0.71 -18.47 54.53
#